data_AF-A0A0W1LAV4-F1
#
_entry.id   AF-A0A0W1LAV4-F1
#
_cell.length_a   1.000
_cell.length_b   1.000
_cell.length_c   1.000
_cell.angle_alpha   90.00
_cell.angle_beta   90.00
_cell.angle_gamma   90.00
#
_symmetry.space_group_name_H-M   'P 1'
#
loop_
_entity.id
_entity.type
_entity.pdbx_description
1 polymer ?
#
loop_
_entity_poly.entity_id
_entity_poly.type
_entity_poly.pdbx_seq_one_letter_code
_entity_poly.pdbx_strand_id
1 'polypeptide(L)'
;MVDLSIKINLKRVNLQARYVAREVMRLILMMALFLSFKTFGAEIISQAEISQLYASNSESKGINKVLAIGSNVNVPIEFLITSKGNGGFSLPGLFLIRIYDQHDDAVYFKSGLLKNELVDIDSNGYKELLLWGVAVRSDEETERVIAEVPVVAIIKYDLESKLFKVVKKSEEIDIYTE
;
A
#
# COMPACT_ATOMS: atom_id res chain seq x y z
N MET A 1 53.30 -25.46 -32.33
CA MET A 1 53.04 -24.26 -31.50
C MET A 1 51.56 -23.90 -31.65
N VAL A 2 50.75 -24.07 -30.60
CA VAL A 2 49.36 -23.57 -30.63
C VAL A 2 49.41 -22.05 -30.49
N ASP A 3 48.88 -21.37 -31.50
CA ASP A 3 48.91 -19.93 -31.70
C ASP A 3 48.35 -19.18 -30.48
N LEU A 4 49.17 -18.30 -29.90
CA LEU A 4 48.86 -17.47 -28.74
C LEU A 4 47.59 -16.63 -28.99
N SER A 5 47.34 -16.28 -30.25
CA SER A 5 46.17 -15.53 -30.71
C SER A 5 44.86 -16.29 -30.48
N ILE A 6 44.87 -17.62 -30.64
CA ILE A 6 43.70 -18.49 -30.41
C ILE A 6 43.35 -18.54 -28.92
N LYS A 7 44.36 -18.64 -28.05
CA LYS A 7 44.16 -18.65 -26.57
C LYS A 7 43.62 -17.32 -26.05
N ILE A 8 44.06 -16.18 -26.62
CA ILE A 8 43.57 -14.85 -26.23
C ILE A 8 42.12 -14.66 -26.67
N ASN A 9 41.76 -15.08 -27.89
CA ASN A 9 40.38 -15.01 -28.37
C ASN A 9 39.43 -15.90 -27.54
N LEU A 10 39.83 -17.13 -27.21
CA LEU A 10 39.06 -18.03 -26.33
C LEU A 10 38.84 -17.45 -24.94
N LYS A 11 39.84 -16.77 -24.36
CA LYS A 11 39.68 -16.08 -23.06
C LYS A 11 38.69 -14.93 -23.13
N ARG A 12 38.72 -14.12 -24.19
CA ARG A 12 37.80 -12.99 -24.39
C ARG A 12 36.36 -13.47 -24.55
N VAL A 13 36.13 -14.49 -25.38
CA VAL A 13 34.80 -15.09 -25.59
C VAL A 13 34.24 -15.66 -24.27
N ASN A 14 35.06 -16.36 -23.48
CA ASN A 14 34.64 -16.87 -22.17
C ASN A 14 34.32 -15.77 -21.16
N LEU A 15 35.05 -14.64 -21.18
CA LEU A 15 34.78 -13.51 -20.30
C LEU A 15 33.45 -12.83 -20.66
N GLN A 16 33.20 -12.64 -21.95
CA GLN A 16 31.97 -12.03 -22.47
C GLN A 16 30.75 -12.91 -22.19
N ALA A 17 30.86 -14.23 -22.36
CA ALA A 17 29.80 -15.18 -22.01
C ALA A 17 29.46 -15.15 -20.51
N ARG A 18 30.47 -15.06 -19.63
CA ARG A 18 30.26 -14.93 -18.18
C ARG A 18 29.61 -13.61 -17.78
N TYR A 19 29.93 -12.52 -18.48
CA TYR A 19 29.30 -11.23 -18.26
C TYR A 19 27.82 -11.26 -18.64
N VAL A 20 27.50 -11.77 -19.84
CA VAL A 20 26.11 -11.93 -20.30
C VAL A 20 25.32 -12.85 -19.37
N ALA A 21 25.89 -13.97 -18.94
CA ALA A 21 25.23 -14.89 -18.00
C ALA A 21 24.92 -14.23 -16.65
N ARG A 22 25.79 -13.35 -16.14
CA ARG A 22 25.55 -12.59 -14.90
C ARG A 22 24.41 -11.58 -15.06
N GLU A 23 24.37 -10.85 -16.18
CA GLU A 23 23.29 -9.88 -16.43
C GLU A 23 21.94 -10.57 -16.67
N VAL A 24 21.93 -11.69 -17.40
CA VAL A 24 20.72 -12.51 -17.56
C VAL A 24 20.26 -13.08 -16.22
N MET A 25 21.18 -13.58 -15.38
CA MET A 25 20.85 -14.08 -14.05
C MET A 25 20.30 -12.97 -13.14
N ARG A 26 20.83 -11.75 -13.20
CA ARG A 26 20.29 -10.58 -12.48
C ARG A 26 18.88 -10.24 -12.94
N LEU A 27 18.63 -10.24 -14.25
CA LEU A 27 17.31 -9.97 -14.81
C LEU A 27 16.29 -11.04 -14.37
N ILE A 28 16.68 -12.33 -14.42
CA ILE A 28 15.86 -13.44 -13.93
C ILE A 28 15.59 -13.30 -12.44
N LEU A 29 16.59 -12.92 -11.63
CA LEU A 29 16.42 -12.73 -10.18
C LEU A 29 15.48 -11.57 -9.88
N MET A 30 15.59 -10.45 -10.60
CA MET A 30 14.67 -9.31 -10.44
C MET A 30 13.25 -9.69 -10.88
N MET A 31 13.09 -10.35 -12.03
CA MET A 31 11.78 -10.85 -12.47
C MET A 31 11.18 -11.84 -11.48
N ALA A 32 11.99 -12.76 -10.93
CA ALA A 32 11.55 -13.70 -9.91
C ALA A 32 11.12 -12.97 -8.63
N LEU A 33 11.86 -11.93 -8.21
CA LEU A 33 11.49 -11.07 -7.09
C LEU A 33 10.13 -10.40 -7.35
N PHE A 34 9.94 -9.79 -8.53
CA PHE A 34 8.66 -9.18 -8.94
C PHE A 34 7.51 -10.19 -9.05
N LEU A 35 7.79 -11.43 -9.45
CA LEU A 35 6.82 -12.53 -9.53
C LEU A 35 6.45 -13.07 -8.14
N SER A 36 7.37 -13.07 -7.17
CA SER A 36 7.09 -13.49 -5.78
C SER A 36 6.20 -12.50 -5.02
N PHE A 37 6.05 -11.26 -5.48
CA PHE A 37 5.10 -10.29 -4.91
C PHE A 37 3.64 -10.48 -5.41
N LYS A 38 3.32 -11.56 -6.12
CA LYS A 38 1.95 -11.82 -6.62
C LYS A 38 0.95 -12.32 -5.56
N THR A 39 1.28 -12.25 -4.28
CA THR A 39 0.26 -12.21 -3.23
C THR A 39 -0.01 -10.75 -2.90
N PHE A 40 -0.68 -10.03 -3.80
CA PHE A 40 -1.37 -8.81 -3.39
C PHE A 40 -2.26 -9.17 -2.21
N GLY A 41 -2.15 -8.42 -1.12
CA GLY A 41 -2.98 -8.65 0.05
C GLY A 41 -4.46 -8.53 -0.35
N ALA A 42 -5.34 -9.25 0.34
CA ALA A 42 -6.77 -9.03 0.13
C ALA A 42 -7.08 -7.56 0.46
N GLU A 43 -7.69 -6.87 -0.50
CA GLU A 43 -8.15 -5.48 -0.31
C GLU A 43 -9.12 -5.45 0.87
N ILE A 44 -8.93 -4.48 1.78
CA ILE A 44 -9.71 -4.40 3.00
C ILE A 44 -11.06 -3.74 2.73
N ILE A 45 -11.12 -2.68 1.95
CA ILE A 45 -12.33 -1.99 1.48
C ILE A 45 -12.14 -1.65 0.01
N SER A 46 -13.14 -1.98 -0.79
CA SER A 46 -13.17 -1.70 -2.22
C SER A 46 -14.05 -0.51 -2.56
N GLN A 47 -13.79 0.10 -3.72
CA GLN A 47 -14.65 1.16 -4.27
C GLN A 47 -16.11 0.70 -4.49
N ALA A 48 -16.33 -0.58 -4.78
CA ALA A 48 -17.67 -1.13 -4.96
C ALA A 48 -18.46 -1.12 -3.64
N GLU A 49 -17.81 -1.44 -2.52
CA GLU A 49 -18.43 -1.40 -1.19
C GLU A 49 -18.75 0.04 -0.78
N ILE A 50 -17.86 0.99 -1.06
CA ILE A 50 -18.10 2.42 -0.83
C ILE A 50 -19.31 2.91 -1.65
N SER A 51 -19.40 2.51 -2.92
CA SER A 51 -20.53 2.87 -3.79
C SER A 51 -21.87 2.33 -3.26
N GLN A 52 -21.87 1.15 -2.65
CA GLN A 52 -23.06 0.57 -2.01
C GLN A 52 -23.53 1.36 -0.78
N LEU A 53 -22.60 1.97 -0.02
CA LEU A 53 -22.96 2.84 1.09
C LEU A 53 -23.81 4.02 0.62
N TYR A 54 -23.35 4.75 -0.42
CA TYR A 54 -24.09 5.87 -0.99
C TYR A 54 -25.45 5.46 -1.57
N ALA A 55 -25.53 4.30 -2.22
CA ALA A 55 -26.78 3.82 -2.81
C ALA A 55 -27.86 3.46 -1.77
N SER A 56 -27.47 3.22 -0.52
CA SER A 56 -28.36 2.67 0.50
C SER A 56 -29.26 3.69 1.21
N ASN A 57 -29.10 5.01 0.95
CA ASN A 57 -29.92 6.12 1.50
C ASN A 57 -30.20 6.07 3.02
N SER A 58 -29.44 5.32 3.81
CA SER A 58 -29.58 5.26 5.26
C SER A 58 -28.44 6.01 5.92
N GLU A 59 -28.76 7.03 6.70
CA GLU A 59 -27.87 8.07 7.27
C GLU A 59 -26.77 7.56 8.23
N SER A 60 -26.55 6.25 8.35
CA SER A 60 -25.64 5.68 9.37
C SER A 60 -25.24 4.23 9.07
N LYS A 61 -24.71 3.93 7.88
CA LYS A 61 -24.10 2.62 7.60
C LYS A 61 -22.61 2.76 7.37
N GLY A 62 -21.83 2.34 8.36
CA GLY A 62 -20.45 1.95 8.16
C GLY A 62 -20.34 0.54 7.55
N ILE A 63 -19.19 0.23 6.97
CA ILE A 63 -18.85 -1.14 6.59
C ILE A 63 -18.09 -1.76 7.76
N ASN A 64 -18.67 -2.79 8.37
CA ASN A 64 -18.04 -3.55 9.44
C ASN A 64 -17.29 -4.74 8.86
N LYS A 65 -16.01 -4.89 9.21
CA LYS A 65 -15.17 -6.03 8.81
C LYS A 65 -14.39 -6.58 9.98
N VAL A 66 -13.90 -7.81 9.82
CA VAL A 66 -12.98 -8.43 10.75
C VAL A 66 -11.67 -8.70 10.02
N LEU A 67 -10.60 -8.06 10.47
CA LEU A 67 -9.26 -8.24 9.92
C LEU A 67 -8.58 -9.44 10.58
N ALA A 68 -8.19 -10.42 9.76
CA ALA A 68 -7.34 -11.52 10.19
C ALA A 68 -5.87 -11.08 10.16
N ILE A 69 -5.41 -10.51 11.28
CA ILE A 69 -4.04 -10.00 11.46
C ILE A 69 -3.04 -11.15 11.54
N GLY A 70 -3.38 -12.24 12.23
CA GLY A 70 -2.53 -13.43 12.32
C GLY A 70 -3.37 -14.66 12.60
N SER A 71 -2.74 -15.83 12.73
CA SER A 71 -3.42 -17.14 12.83
C SER A 71 -4.51 -17.22 13.91
N ASN A 72 -4.42 -16.39 14.95
CA ASN A 72 -5.39 -16.34 16.05
C ASN A 72 -5.77 -14.90 16.46
N VAL A 73 -5.50 -13.90 15.62
CA VAL A 73 -5.77 -12.50 15.93
C VAL A 73 -6.71 -11.94 14.89
N ASN A 74 -7.96 -11.73 15.33
CA ASN A 74 -9.03 -11.15 14.54
C ASN A 74 -9.40 -9.81 15.17
N VAL A 75 -9.34 -8.74 14.39
CA VAL A 75 -9.61 -7.39 14.87
C VAL A 75 -10.81 -6.81 14.13
N PRO A 76 -11.91 -6.49 14.83
CA PRO A 76 -13.03 -5.80 14.20
C PRO A 76 -12.60 -4.38 13.80
N ILE A 77 -13.07 -3.96 12.64
CA ILE A 77 -12.85 -2.62 12.12
C ILE A 77 -14.17 -2.08 11.58
N GLU A 78 -14.28 -0.76 11.60
CA GLU A 78 -15.40 -0.06 10.99
C GLU A 78 -14.86 0.95 9.98
N PHE A 79 -15.40 0.93 8.77
CA PHE A 79 -15.18 1.99 7.80
C PHE A 79 -16.40 2.91 7.78
N LEU A 80 -16.17 4.21 7.93
CA LEU A 80 -17.22 5.23 7.98
C LEU A 80 -16.94 6.32 6.95
N ILE A 81 -18.01 6.91 6.40
CA ILE A 81 -17.96 8.14 5.61
C ILE A 81 -18.58 9.24 6.45
N THR A 82 -17.83 10.31 6.65
CA THR A 82 -18.27 11.51 7.38
C THR A 82 -19.30 12.30 6.57
N SER A 83 -20.00 13.23 7.21
CA SER A 83 -20.92 14.15 6.53
C SER A 83 -20.24 15.06 5.49
N LYS A 84 -18.91 15.22 5.58
CA LYS A 84 -18.09 15.94 4.61
C LYS A 84 -17.67 15.07 3.41
N GLY A 85 -18.02 13.78 3.41
CA GLY A 85 -17.67 12.82 2.35
C GLY A 85 -16.32 12.14 2.51
N ASN A 86 -15.53 12.52 3.51
CA ASN A 86 -14.25 11.86 3.82
C ASN A 86 -14.52 10.52 4.48
N GLY A 87 -13.82 9.47 4.05
CA GLY A 87 -13.98 8.12 4.58
C GLY A 87 -12.71 7.55 5.18
N GLY A 88 -12.87 6.72 6.21
CA GLY A 88 -11.74 6.20 6.94
C GLY A 88 -12.04 4.99 7.81
N PHE A 89 -10.98 4.34 8.27
CA PHE A 89 -11.05 3.24 9.24
C PHE A 89 -11.04 3.75 10.67
N SER A 90 -11.95 3.27 11.50
CA SER A 90 -11.81 3.24 12.94
C SER A 90 -11.19 1.91 13.36
N LEU A 91 -10.09 1.98 14.11
CA LEU A 91 -9.32 0.83 14.59
C LEU A 91 -9.10 0.96 16.10
N PRO A 92 -8.91 -0.14 16.85
CA PRO A 92 -8.49 -0.05 18.25
C PRO A 92 -7.23 0.80 18.43
N GLY A 93 -7.36 1.91 19.16
CA GLY A 93 -6.28 2.88 19.43
C GLY A 93 -6.11 3.98 18.37
N LEU A 94 -6.80 3.89 17.23
CA LEU A 94 -6.80 4.91 16.18
C LEU A 94 -8.25 5.23 15.78
N PHE A 95 -8.75 6.37 16.24
CA PHE A 95 -10.14 6.80 16.04
C PHE A 95 -10.54 6.86 14.57
N LEU A 96 -9.67 7.42 13.72
CA LEU A 96 -9.94 7.52 12.28
C LEU A 96 -8.64 7.60 11.48
N ILE A 97 -8.52 6.77 10.46
CA ILE A 97 -7.49 6.87 9.42
C ILE A 97 -8.17 7.26 8.12
N ARG A 98 -7.91 8.48 7.61
CA ARG A 98 -8.48 8.95 6.33
C ARG A 98 -7.85 8.16 5.19
N ILE A 99 -8.68 7.40 4.47
CA ILE A 99 -8.25 6.60 3.31
C ILE A 99 -9.10 6.85 2.06
N TYR A 100 -10.24 7.52 2.22
CA TYR A 100 -11.14 7.89 1.14
C TYR A 100 -11.37 9.40 1.18
N ASP A 101 -11.08 10.05 0.07
CA ASP A 101 -11.33 11.47 -0.15
C ASP A 101 -11.37 11.77 -1.65
N GLN A 102 -12.49 12.34 -2.09
CA GLN A 102 -12.74 12.73 -3.49
C GLN A 102 -13.03 14.21 -3.65
N HIS A 103 -13.02 14.99 -2.56
CA HIS A 103 -13.37 16.40 -2.60
C HIS A 103 -12.13 17.22 -2.94
N ASP A 104 -12.24 18.11 -3.92
CA ASP A 104 -11.14 18.98 -4.32
C ASP A 104 -11.01 20.18 -3.36
N ASP A 105 -10.68 19.90 -2.09
CA ASP A 105 -10.55 20.88 -1.00
C ASP A 105 -9.11 20.89 -0.44
N ALA A 106 -8.16 21.21 -1.33
CA ALA A 106 -6.70 21.26 -1.15
C ALA A 106 -5.96 19.93 -1.21
N VAL A 107 -6.46 18.84 -0.60
CA VAL A 107 -5.79 17.53 -0.63
C VAL A 107 -6.77 16.37 -0.69
N TYR A 108 -6.76 15.65 -1.81
CA TYR A 108 -7.59 14.46 -2.05
C TYR A 108 -6.77 13.29 -2.60
N PHE A 109 -7.36 12.10 -2.67
CA PHE A 109 -6.70 10.93 -3.24
C PHE A 109 -7.06 10.77 -4.72
N LYS A 110 -6.06 10.58 -5.58
CA LYS A 110 -6.24 10.56 -7.06
C LYS A 110 -7.28 9.53 -7.54
N SER A 111 -7.40 8.41 -6.84
CA SER A 111 -8.38 7.36 -7.14
C SER A 111 -9.62 7.42 -6.25
N GLY A 112 -9.75 8.46 -5.42
CA GLY A 112 -10.74 8.60 -4.33
C GLY A 112 -10.46 7.72 -3.12
N LEU A 113 -9.88 6.53 -3.32
CA LEU A 113 -9.56 5.55 -2.28
C LEU A 113 -8.08 5.19 -2.36
N LEU A 114 -7.39 5.25 -1.23
CA LEU A 114 -6.06 4.66 -1.09
C LEU A 114 -6.16 3.14 -1.17
N LYS A 115 -5.20 2.53 -1.86
CA LYS A 115 -5.04 1.08 -1.81
C LYS A 115 -4.79 0.67 -0.37
N ASN A 116 -5.47 -0.38 0.07
CA ASN A 116 -5.52 -0.78 1.46
C ASN A 116 -5.45 -2.31 1.54
N GLU A 117 -4.40 -2.82 2.17
CA GLU A 117 -4.08 -4.25 2.19
C GLU A 117 -3.49 -4.67 3.54
N LEU A 118 -3.65 -5.94 3.88
CA LEU A 118 -2.93 -6.58 4.99
C LEU A 118 -1.72 -7.34 4.45
N VAL A 119 -0.52 -6.98 4.92
CA VAL A 119 0.76 -7.54 4.48
C VAL A 119 1.63 -7.86 5.68
N ASP A 120 2.22 -9.06 5.74
CA ASP A 120 3.24 -9.41 6.72
C ASP A 120 4.60 -8.90 6.24
N ILE A 121 5.02 -7.73 6.72
CA ILE A 121 6.21 -7.00 6.23
C ILE A 121 7.48 -7.57 6.82
N ASP A 122 7.45 -8.01 8.08
CA ASP A 122 8.63 -8.50 8.81
C ASP A 122 8.70 -10.04 8.90
N SER A 123 7.77 -10.73 8.24
CA SER A 123 7.67 -12.20 8.20
C SER A 123 7.51 -12.83 9.60
N ASN A 124 6.80 -12.13 10.50
CA ASN A 124 6.57 -12.59 11.87
C ASN A 124 5.24 -13.37 12.03
N GLY A 125 4.46 -13.53 10.96
CA GLY A 125 3.15 -14.19 10.96
C GLY A 125 1.97 -13.28 11.33
N TYR A 126 2.21 -11.99 11.54
CA TYR A 126 1.21 -10.95 11.80
C TYR A 126 1.29 -9.87 10.73
N LYS A 127 0.15 -9.55 10.14
CA LYS A 127 0.05 -8.60 9.03
C LYS A 127 -0.09 -7.18 9.54
N GLU A 128 0.68 -6.27 8.96
CA GLU A 128 0.48 -4.84 9.05
C GLU A 128 -0.58 -4.36 8.05
N LEU A 129 -1.25 -3.25 8.41
CA LEU A 129 -2.08 -2.49 7.50
C LEU A 129 -1.19 -1.58 6.65
N LEU A 130 -1.19 -1.82 5.35
CA LEU A 130 -0.49 -1.00 4.36
C LEU A 130 -1.52 -0.18 3.58
N LEU A 131 -1.33 1.14 3.62
CA LEU A 131 -2.11 2.11 2.86
C LEU A 131 -1.19 2.82 1.88
N TRP A 132 -1.57 2.92 0.62
CA TRP A 132 -0.73 3.61 -0.37
C TRP A 132 -1.50 4.12 -1.59
N GLY A 133 -0.94 5.11 -2.26
CA GLY A 133 -1.54 5.71 -3.44
C GLY A 133 -0.88 7.01 -3.83
N VAL A 134 -1.68 7.91 -4.41
CA VAL A 134 -1.26 9.26 -4.79
C VAL A 134 -2.23 10.25 -4.18
N ALA A 135 -1.71 11.19 -3.41
CA ALA A 135 -2.45 12.38 -3.01
C ALA A 135 -2.24 13.47 -4.07
N VAL A 136 -3.32 14.19 -4.38
CA VAL A 136 -3.30 15.34 -5.26
C VAL A 136 -3.44 16.57 -4.38
N ARG A 137 -2.50 17.50 -4.51
CA ARG A 137 -2.57 18.82 -3.88
C ARG A 137 -3.11 19.81 -4.91
N SER A 138 -4.15 20.53 -4.56
CA SER A 138 -4.80 21.53 -5.40
C SER A 138 -4.82 22.90 -4.74
N ASP A 139 -4.97 23.93 -5.56
CA ASP A 139 -5.26 25.28 -5.12
C ASP A 139 -6.77 25.41 -4.88
N GLU A 140 -7.17 25.65 -3.64
CA GLU A 140 -8.58 25.78 -3.23
C GLU A 140 -9.33 26.86 -4.03
N GLU A 141 -8.66 27.94 -4.47
CA GLU A 141 -9.32 29.04 -5.19
C GLU A 141 -9.50 28.74 -6.68
N THR A 142 -8.60 27.97 -7.27
CA THR A 142 -8.53 27.79 -8.73
C THR A 142 -8.78 26.36 -9.19
N GLU A 143 -8.94 25.41 -8.26
CA GLU A 143 -9.06 23.95 -8.49
C GLU A 143 -7.91 23.39 -9.34
N ARG A 144 -6.78 24.11 -9.40
CA ARG A 144 -5.62 23.71 -10.18
C ARG A 144 -4.78 22.75 -9.38
N VAL A 145 -4.46 21.60 -9.99
CA VAL A 145 -3.50 20.65 -9.44
C VAL A 145 -2.12 21.31 -9.34
N ILE A 146 -1.64 21.44 -8.11
CA ILE A 146 -0.30 21.94 -7.78
C ILE A 146 0.72 20.81 -7.83
N ALA A 147 0.38 19.65 -7.28
CA ALA A 147 1.29 18.51 -7.19
C ALA A 147 0.55 17.17 -7.07
N GLU A 148 1.20 16.11 -7.54
CA GLU A 148 0.84 14.73 -7.23
C GLU A 148 1.96 14.09 -6.41
N VAL A 149 1.63 13.61 -5.22
CA VAL A 149 2.61 13.10 -4.26
C VAL A 149 2.30 11.64 -3.95
N PRO A 150 3.27 10.72 -4.07
CA PRO A 150 3.07 9.34 -3.62
C PRO A 150 2.94 9.31 -2.09
N VAL A 151 1.90 8.64 -1.59
CA VAL A 151 1.61 8.56 -0.17
C VAL A 151 1.63 7.13 0.32
N VAL A 152 2.06 6.94 1.58
CA VAL A 152 2.10 5.64 2.24
C VAL A 152 1.85 5.76 3.74
N ALA A 153 1.10 4.83 4.32
CA ALA A 153 1.07 4.60 5.75
C ALA A 153 1.21 3.11 6.07
N ILE A 154 1.98 2.82 7.12
CA ILE A 154 2.19 1.48 7.66
C ILE A 154 1.72 1.53 9.11
N ILE A 155 0.70 0.74 9.43
CA ILE A 155 0.11 0.65 10.75
C ILE A 155 0.26 -0.79 11.23
N LYS A 156 0.84 -0.96 12.42
CA LYS A 156 1.14 -2.26 13.02
C LYS A 156 0.23 -2.52 14.20
N TYR A 157 -0.33 -3.72 14.28
CA TYR A 157 -1.04 -4.16 15.47
C TYR A 157 -0.03 -4.60 16.54
N ASP A 158 -0.12 -4.01 17.72
CA ASP A 158 0.69 -4.37 18.86
C ASP A 158 -0.02 -5.42 19.71
N LEU A 159 0.59 -6.60 19.84
CA LEU A 159 -0.03 -7.75 20.51
C LEU A 159 -0.18 -7.55 22.03
N GLU A 160 0.73 -6.79 22.64
CA GLU A 160 0.72 -6.55 24.08
C GLU A 160 -0.40 -5.58 24.45
N SER A 161 -0.44 -4.40 23.83
CA SER A 161 -1.48 -3.40 24.09
C SER A 161 -2.81 -3.70 23.41
N LYS A 162 -2.83 -4.57 22.39
CA LYS A 162 -4.00 -4.85 21.53
C LYS A 162 -4.50 -3.61 20.77
N LEU A 163 -3.60 -2.68 20.47
CA LEU A 163 -3.87 -1.45 19.75
C LEU A 163 -3.06 -1.39 18.46
N PHE A 164 -3.58 -0.67 17.47
CA PHE A 164 -2.82 -0.30 16.29
C PHE A 164 -1.90 0.89 16.59
N LYS A 165 -0.68 0.83 16.06
CA LYS A 165 0.35 1.86 16.18
C LYS A 165 0.82 2.28 14.79
N VAL A 166 0.93 3.59 14.58
CA VAL A 166 1.47 4.13 13.34
C VAL A 166 2.99 3.93 13.34
N VAL A 167 3.49 3.15 12.37
CA VAL A 167 4.94 2.94 12.17
C VAL A 167 5.49 4.01 11.26
N LYS A 168 4.76 4.33 10.19
CA LYS A 168 5.12 5.34 9.20
C LYS A 168 3.86 5.92 8.60
N LYS A 169 3.85 7.23 8.30
CA LYS A 169 2.82 7.86 7.48
C LYS A 169 3.41 9.01 6.66
N SER A 170 2.84 9.23 5.47
CA SER A 170 2.98 10.49 4.75
C SER A 170 2.21 11.61 5.46
N GLU A 171 2.55 12.86 5.15
CA GLU A 171 1.92 14.03 5.77
C GLU A 171 0.44 14.14 5.38
N GLU A 172 0.10 13.79 4.14
CA GLU A 172 -1.23 13.86 3.55
C GLU A 172 -2.22 12.82 4.09
N ILE A 173 -1.74 11.82 4.84
CA ILE A 173 -2.60 10.81 5.45
C ILE A 173 -2.87 11.23 6.90
N ASP A 174 -4.12 11.62 7.16
CA ASP A 174 -4.58 11.97 8.49
C ASP A 174 -4.90 10.72 9.29
N ILE A 175 -4.32 10.67 10.50
CA ILE A 175 -4.56 9.62 11.49
C ILE A 175 -4.86 10.32 12.81
N TYR A 176 -6.07 10.11 13.31
CA TYR A 176 -6.54 10.63 14.58
C TYR A 176 -6.44 9.53 15.63
N THR A 177 -5.81 9.83 16.76
CA THR A 177 -5.70 8.93 17.92
C THR A 177 -6.71 9.35 18.98
N GLU A 178 -7.14 8.40 19.81
CA GLU A 178 -7.95 8.69 21.02
C GLU A 178 -7.12 9.37 22.12
#